data_AF-A0A7U7GA77-F1
#
_entry.id   AF-A0A7U7GA77-F1
#
_cell.length_a   1.000
_cell.length_b   1.000
_cell.length_c   1.000
_cell.angle_alpha   90.00
_cell.angle_beta   90.00
_cell.angle_gamma   90.00
#
_symmetry.space_group_name_H-M   'P 1'
#
loop_
_entity.id
_entity.type
_entity.pdbx_description
1 polymer ?
#
loop_
_entity_poly.entity_id
_entity_poly.type
_entity_poly.pdbx_seq_one_letter_code
_entity_poly.pdbx_strand_id
1 'polypeptide(L)'
;MHRGWLLFIGLTAFSPLVLGAEGDVGKLLDQRLNGENADQAKEEQVVIAKGKRLATLAEGNAVLKDLDTLQAAIEHWENQMKAILTSAEGRALASDSVSVEDFIQLQEAKRYPLSQVEGMRSQVKTMLTPIQAASDSSLYTPTEALMVEIRTAGKDAKGALIEYDRLQAKWRVLLQRSKGVQVSANAPTLVTAMDQVKEEQAKRDLEGQQIARNQALSESQKRLAEAEAKKVEVETRLKVQQIEDKSKALDEERERQKQGAARQRLVERATSKETISRFQPFLAPGERILRGDSCRFGHTDIHKGPVAYSDMLLCRTLQDVKRFVSQANGQHNDRPKWKSPTTEAEWVEMEKRLAEFKEYAEIWMEKGLLGK
;
A
#
# COMPACT_ATOMS: atom_id res chain seq x y z
N MET A 1 62.85 -55.69 8.92
CA MET A 1 61.83 -56.54 9.58
C MET A 1 60.48 -55.82 9.40
N HIS A 2 59.59 -56.24 8.49
CA HIS A 2 58.55 -57.28 8.72
C HIS A 2 57.74 -57.01 10.01
N ARG A 3 56.42 -56.76 10.07
CA ARG A 3 55.31 -56.50 9.09
C ARG A 3 54.22 -55.67 9.82
N GLY A 4 53.36 -54.84 9.22
CA GLY A 4 53.39 -54.20 7.89
C GLY A 4 52.01 -54.07 7.18
N TRP A 5 51.47 -52.83 7.07
CA TRP A 5 50.55 -52.33 6.00
C TRP A 5 49.08 -52.83 5.97
N LEU A 6 48.08 -52.16 5.35
CA LEU A 6 47.77 -50.72 5.11
C LEU A 6 46.29 -50.59 4.62
N LEU A 7 45.85 -49.35 4.37
CA LEU A 7 44.51 -48.82 4.04
C LEU A 7 43.78 -49.32 2.74
N PHE A 8 42.43 -49.35 2.84
CA PHE A 8 41.38 -48.82 1.91
C PHE A 8 40.99 -49.40 0.52
N ILE A 9 39.81 -48.91 0.09
CA ILE A 9 39.06 -49.05 -1.18
C ILE A 9 38.27 -50.37 -1.25
N GLY A 10 36.97 -50.41 -1.59
CA GLY A 10 36.01 -49.39 -2.03
C GLY A 10 35.04 -49.99 -3.08
N LEU A 11 33.91 -49.32 -3.40
CA LEU A 11 32.82 -49.78 -4.30
C LEU A 11 31.95 -50.95 -3.75
N THR A 12 30.65 -51.11 -4.06
CA THR A 12 29.64 -50.22 -4.70
C THR A 12 28.24 -50.62 -4.24
N ALA A 13 27.26 -49.73 -4.45
CA ALA A 13 25.83 -49.96 -4.26
C ALA A 13 25.30 -51.27 -4.86
N PHE A 14 24.35 -51.92 -4.18
CA PHE A 14 23.43 -52.87 -4.80
C PHE A 14 22.00 -52.76 -4.22
N SER A 15 21.13 -52.15 -5.02
CA SER A 15 19.70 -52.43 -5.13
C SER A 15 19.23 -51.80 -6.45
N PRO A 16 18.23 -52.34 -7.17
CA PRO A 16 17.56 -53.63 -6.98
C PRO A 16 17.92 -54.63 -8.10
N LEU A 17 17.63 -55.92 -7.89
CA LEU A 17 17.54 -56.87 -9.00
C LEU A 17 16.18 -57.58 -8.92
N VAL A 18 15.25 -57.08 -9.73
CA VAL A 18 13.95 -57.71 -9.96
C VAL A 18 14.17 -58.93 -10.86
N LEU A 19 14.13 -60.11 -10.26
CA LEU A 19 13.73 -61.36 -10.88
C LEU A 19 12.65 -61.93 -9.95
N GLY A 20 11.40 -62.10 -10.37
CA GLY A 20 10.98 -62.47 -11.72
C GLY A 20 10.99 -63.98 -11.90
N ALA A 21 10.51 -64.70 -10.87
CA ALA A 21 10.33 -66.16 -10.86
C ALA A 21 9.11 -66.52 -9.98
N GLU A 22 7.94 -65.98 -10.33
CA GLU A 22 6.68 -66.65 -9.96
C GLU A 22 6.65 -68.00 -10.72
N GLY A 23 6.54 -69.10 -9.97
CA GLY A 23 6.46 -70.45 -10.54
C GLY A 23 7.77 -71.25 -10.54
N ASP A 24 8.15 -71.77 -9.35
CA ASP A 24 8.32 -73.24 -9.15
C ASP A 24 8.71 -73.65 -7.71
N VAL A 25 8.93 -72.72 -6.78
CA VAL A 25 9.18 -73.06 -5.36
C VAL A 25 7.98 -73.82 -4.74
N GLY A 26 6.77 -73.59 -5.25
CA GLY A 26 5.53 -74.24 -4.80
C GLY A 26 5.33 -75.69 -5.24
N LYS A 27 6.26 -76.32 -6.00
CA LYS A 27 6.13 -77.73 -6.45
C LYS A 27 7.19 -78.69 -5.94
N LEU A 28 8.21 -78.20 -5.21
CA LEU A 28 9.22 -79.06 -4.56
C LEU A 28 9.01 -79.23 -3.05
N LEU A 29 7.97 -78.62 -2.47
CA LEU A 29 7.64 -78.69 -1.04
C LEU A 29 6.53 -79.69 -0.67
N ASP A 30 5.80 -80.24 -1.65
CA ASP A 30 4.62 -81.09 -1.42
C ASP A 30 4.90 -82.60 -1.20
N GLN A 31 6.17 -83.04 -1.22
CA GLN A 31 6.53 -84.47 -1.08
C GLN A 31 7.66 -84.77 -0.07
N ARG A 32 7.80 -83.97 1.00
CA ARG A 32 8.71 -84.28 2.13
C ARG A 32 8.17 -83.97 3.53
N LEU A 33 6.85 -83.99 3.69
CA LEU A 33 6.17 -83.87 4.98
C LEU A 33 6.25 -85.19 5.79
N ASN A 34 7.45 -85.50 6.30
CA ASN A 34 7.63 -86.40 7.44
C ASN A 34 7.62 -85.56 8.73
N GLY A 35 6.90 -86.01 9.77
CA GLY A 35 6.63 -85.23 10.98
C GLY A 35 7.86 -84.65 11.68
N GLU A 36 8.98 -85.39 11.70
CA GLU A 36 10.24 -84.97 12.34
C GLU A 36 10.77 -83.63 11.81
N ASN A 37 10.64 -83.36 10.49
CA ASN A 37 11.06 -82.09 9.90
C ASN A 37 10.16 -80.92 10.34
N ALA A 38 8.87 -81.18 10.60
CA ALA A 38 7.92 -80.17 11.03
C ALA A 38 8.09 -79.83 12.52
N ASP A 39 8.38 -80.83 13.35
CA ASP A 39 8.68 -80.63 14.77
C ASP A 39 10.02 -79.90 14.96
N GLN A 40 11.08 -80.27 14.21
CA GLN A 40 12.35 -79.53 14.24
C GLN A 40 12.17 -78.06 13.78
N ALA A 41 11.46 -77.81 12.68
CA ALA A 41 11.20 -76.45 12.21
C ALA A 41 10.40 -75.61 13.22
N LYS A 42 9.53 -76.24 14.02
CA LYS A 42 8.77 -75.60 15.09
C LYS A 42 9.64 -75.27 16.30
N GLU A 43 10.56 -76.15 16.68
CA GLU A 43 11.55 -75.87 17.73
C GLU A 43 12.47 -74.71 17.34
N GLU A 44 12.97 -74.69 16.10
CA GLU A 44 13.78 -73.59 15.56
C GLU A 44 13.01 -72.24 15.59
N GLN A 45 11.71 -72.24 15.24
CA GLN A 45 10.86 -71.05 15.35
C GLN A 45 10.66 -70.59 16.80
N VAL A 46 10.50 -71.50 17.76
CA VAL A 46 10.41 -71.16 19.19
C VAL A 46 11.72 -70.51 19.68
N VAL A 47 12.88 -71.06 19.29
CA VAL A 47 14.20 -70.49 19.63
C VAL A 47 14.38 -69.09 19.04
N ILE A 48 14.02 -68.88 17.77
CA ILE A 48 14.09 -67.56 17.12
C ILE A 48 13.14 -66.56 17.79
N ALA A 49 11.90 -66.97 18.09
CA ALA A 49 10.92 -66.12 18.78
C ALA A 49 11.42 -65.73 20.18
N LYS A 50 11.94 -66.69 20.96
CA LYS A 50 12.55 -66.45 22.29
C LYS A 50 13.74 -65.49 22.21
N GLY A 51 14.64 -65.69 21.24
CA GLY A 51 15.78 -64.79 21.01
C GLY A 51 15.35 -63.35 20.73
N LYS A 52 14.34 -63.16 19.86
CA LYS A 52 13.77 -61.83 19.57
C LYS A 52 13.10 -61.21 20.80
N ARG A 53 12.32 -61.99 21.58
CA ARG A 53 11.73 -61.52 22.85
C ARG A 53 12.79 -61.02 23.82
N LEU A 54 13.86 -61.79 24.03
CA LEU A 54 14.96 -61.42 24.94
C LEU A 54 15.69 -60.15 24.47
N ALA A 55 15.93 -60.00 23.18
CA ALA A 55 16.52 -58.78 22.62
C ALA A 55 15.63 -57.54 22.83
N THR A 56 14.32 -57.64 22.60
CA THR A 56 13.38 -56.54 22.86
C THR A 56 13.28 -56.20 24.34
N LEU A 57 13.28 -57.19 25.24
CA LEU A 57 13.31 -56.97 26.69
C LEU A 57 14.60 -56.26 27.14
N ALA A 58 15.76 -56.64 26.58
CA ALA A 58 17.03 -55.99 26.89
C ALA A 58 17.05 -54.52 26.47
N GLU A 59 16.62 -54.22 25.23
CA GLU A 59 16.50 -52.84 24.72
C GLU A 59 15.51 -52.03 25.57
N GLY A 60 14.31 -52.54 25.81
CA GLY A 60 13.29 -51.83 26.57
C GLY A 60 13.68 -51.58 28.04
N ASN A 61 14.34 -52.53 28.69
CA ASN A 61 14.87 -52.34 30.04
C ASN A 61 16.00 -51.30 30.08
N ALA A 62 16.83 -51.20 29.03
CA ALA A 62 17.82 -50.13 28.91
C ALA A 62 17.14 -48.76 28.75
N VAL A 63 16.09 -48.66 27.93
CA VAL A 63 15.30 -47.42 27.76
C VAL A 63 14.61 -47.01 29.07
N LEU A 64 14.07 -47.96 29.85
CA LEU A 64 13.50 -47.66 31.17
C LEU A 64 14.55 -47.10 32.14
N LYS A 65 15.78 -47.62 32.11
CA LYS A 65 16.89 -47.09 32.92
C LYS A 65 17.33 -45.68 32.48
N ASP A 66 17.33 -45.39 31.18
CA ASP A 66 17.60 -44.05 30.66
C ASP A 66 16.51 -43.06 31.11
N LEU A 67 15.24 -43.48 31.12
CA LEU A 67 14.11 -42.69 31.63
C LEU A 67 14.16 -42.47 33.15
N ASP A 68 14.59 -43.46 33.93
CA ASP A 68 14.81 -43.31 35.37
C ASP A 68 15.96 -42.33 35.67
N THR A 69 17.02 -42.37 34.86
CA THR A 69 18.14 -41.40 34.93
C THR A 69 17.66 -39.99 34.59
N LEU A 70 16.81 -39.85 33.56
CA LEU A 70 16.23 -38.57 33.17
C LEU A 70 15.31 -37.99 34.24
N GLN A 71 14.45 -38.79 34.87
CA GLN A 71 13.64 -38.34 36.01
C GLN A 71 14.53 -37.79 37.14
N ALA A 72 15.58 -38.52 37.54
CA ALA A 72 16.49 -38.05 38.58
C ALA A 72 17.19 -36.72 38.21
N ALA A 73 17.52 -36.52 36.92
CA ALA A 73 18.08 -35.26 36.42
C ALA A 73 17.06 -34.10 36.49
N ILE A 74 15.78 -34.35 36.13
CA ILE A 74 14.69 -33.37 36.23
C ILE A 74 14.47 -32.96 37.70
N GLU A 75 14.32 -33.94 38.59
CA GLU A 75 14.11 -33.69 40.03
C GLU A 75 15.30 -32.97 40.65
N HIS A 76 16.53 -33.32 40.29
CA HIS A 76 17.73 -32.63 40.77
C HIS A 76 17.76 -31.17 40.31
N TRP A 77 17.44 -30.92 39.05
CA TRP A 77 17.34 -29.58 38.47
C TRP A 77 16.29 -28.72 39.19
N GLU A 78 15.07 -29.23 39.35
CA GLU A 78 13.98 -28.50 39.99
C GLU A 78 14.28 -28.19 41.46
N ASN A 79 14.88 -29.13 42.20
CA ASN A 79 15.29 -28.91 43.58
C ASN A 79 16.42 -27.87 43.69
N GLN A 80 17.40 -27.85 42.79
CA GLN A 80 18.46 -26.83 42.77
C GLN A 80 17.91 -25.44 42.43
N MET A 81 17.09 -25.35 41.37
CA MET A 81 16.45 -24.09 40.95
C MET A 81 15.48 -23.53 41.99
N LYS A 82 14.91 -24.38 42.86
CA LYS A 82 14.12 -23.94 44.02
C LYS A 82 14.99 -23.52 45.20
N ALA A 83 16.02 -24.29 45.54
CA ALA A 83 16.86 -24.06 46.71
C ALA A 83 17.67 -22.75 46.64
N ILE A 84 18.14 -22.38 45.45
CA ILE A 84 18.90 -21.15 45.23
C ILE A 84 18.11 -19.89 45.55
N LEU A 85 16.78 -19.88 45.35
CA LEU A 85 15.97 -18.66 45.37
C LEU A 85 16.12 -17.86 46.67
N THR A 86 16.42 -18.53 47.78
CA THR A 86 16.59 -17.96 49.12
C THR A 86 17.97 -18.20 49.74
N SER A 87 18.90 -18.88 49.05
CA SER A 87 20.22 -19.23 49.60
C SER A 87 21.19 -18.03 49.64
N ALA A 88 22.36 -18.23 50.25
CA ALA A 88 23.42 -17.21 50.26
C ALA A 88 23.97 -16.95 48.84
N GLU A 89 24.16 -18.01 48.05
CA GLU A 89 24.54 -17.93 46.65
C GLU A 89 23.47 -17.21 45.81
N GLY A 90 22.19 -17.47 46.09
CA GLY A 90 21.08 -16.75 45.45
C GLY A 90 21.12 -15.25 45.73
N ARG A 91 21.37 -14.85 46.98
CA ARG A 91 21.55 -13.43 47.35
C ARG A 91 22.77 -12.79 46.69
N ALA A 92 23.84 -13.57 46.47
CA ALA A 92 25.00 -13.10 45.71
C ALA A 92 24.64 -12.87 44.23
N LEU A 93 23.93 -13.81 43.59
CA LEU A 93 23.41 -13.61 42.22
C LEU A 93 22.44 -12.43 42.14
N ALA A 94 21.60 -12.23 43.16
CA ALA A 94 20.65 -11.11 43.26
C ALA A 94 21.32 -9.72 43.32
N SER A 95 22.63 -9.65 43.62
CA SER A 95 23.39 -8.39 43.65
C SER A 95 23.89 -7.91 42.28
N ASP A 96 23.74 -8.73 41.23
CA ASP A 96 24.12 -8.42 39.86
C ASP A 96 22.92 -8.65 38.92
N SER A 97 22.42 -7.58 38.29
CA SER A 97 21.25 -7.66 37.41
C SER A 97 21.45 -8.60 36.22
N VAL A 98 22.69 -8.72 35.70
CA VAL A 98 22.99 -9.64 34.59
C VAL A 98 22.84 -11.10 35.04
N SER A 99 23.25 -11.42 36.26
CA SER A 99 23.07 -12.75 36.84
C SER A 99 21.62 -13.06 37.21
N VAL A 100 20.79 -12.05 37.52
CA VAL A 100 19.34 -12.21 37.68
C VAL A 100 18.68 -12.51 36.33
N GLU A 101 19.00 -11.76 35.28
CA GLU A 101 18.47 -11.99 33.92
C GLU A 101 18.90 -13.36 33.36
N ASP A 102 20.18 -13.73 33.50
CA ASP A 102 20.69 -15.05 33.11
C ASP A 102 19.97 -16.19 33.87
N PHE A 103 19.62 -15.98 35.15
CA PHE A 103 18.84 -16.96 35.93
C PHE A 103 17.41 -17.10 35.43
N ILE A 104 16.73 -15.99 35.12
CA ILE A 104 15.36 -16.00 34.57
C ILE A 104 15.35 -16.77 33.24
N GLN A 105 16.26 -16.45 32.32
CA GLN A 105 16.39 -17.16 31.03
C GLN A 105 16.69 -18.66 31.22
N LEU A 106 17.49 -19.02 32.23
CA LEU A 106 17.80 -20.41 32.55
C LEU A 106 16.60 -21.16 33.14
N GLN A 107 15.76 -20.49 33.92
CA GLN A 107 14.51 -21.04 34.45
C GLN A 107 13.42 -21.19 33.38
N GLU A 108 13.38 -20.30 32.40
CA GLU A 108 12.42 -20.31 31.28
C GLU A 108 12.86 -21.23 30.12
N ALA A 109 14.10 -21.74 30.15
CA ALA A 109 14.63 -22.62 29.12
C ALA A 109 13.75 -23.87 28.90
N LYS A 110 13.32 -24.06 27.64
CA LYS A 110 12.50 -25.19 27.21
C LYS A 110 13.21 -26.52 27.51
N ARG A 111 12.51 -27.39 28.23
CA ARG A 111 13.01 -28.70 28.71
C ARG A 111 11.87 -29.73 28.75
N TYR A 112 12.20 -31.01 28.87
CA TYR A 112 11.22 -32.07 29.05
C TYR A 112 10.63 -32.02 30.47
N PRO A 113 9.31 -31.86 30.65
CA PRO A 113 8.68 -31.92 31.96
C PRO A 113 8.59 -33.36 32.46
N LEU A 114 8.60 -33.55 33.78
CA LEU A 114 8.52 -34.87 34.42
C LEU A 114 7.36 -35.73 33.90
N SER A 115 6.18 -35.12 33.71
CA SER A 115 4.98 -35.81 33.22
C SER A 115 5.11 -36.45 31.83
N GLN A 116 5.96 -35.90 30.96
CA GLN A 116 6.25 -36.53 29.66
C GLN A 116 7.12 -37.77 29.83
N VAL A 117 8.11 -37.72 30.74
CA VAL A 117 8.99 -38.85 31.06
C VAL A 117 8.23 -39.99 31.73
N GLU A 118 7.30 -39.65 32.64
CA GLU A 118 6.37 -40.62 33.24
C GLU A 118 5.47 -41.28 32.18
N GLY A 119 4.94 -40.50 31.24
CA GLY A 119 4.17 -41.00 30.09
C GLY A 119 4.98 -41.98 29.22
N MET A 120 6.20 -41.59 28.81
CA MET A 120 7.12 -42.46 28.06
C MET A 120 7.44 -43.75 28.82
N ARG A 121 7.71 -43.67 30.13
CA ARG A 121 7.99 -44.84 30.97
C ARG A 121 6.78 -45.77 31.02
N SER A 122 5.57 -45.24 31.19
CA SER A 122 4.33 -46.01 31.21
C SER A 122 4.08 -46.70 29.86
N GLN A 123 4.32 -45.98 28.75
CA GLN A 123 4.22 -46.52 27.39
C GLN A 123 5.19 -47.69 27.18
N VAL A 124 6.48 -47.52 27.50
CA VAL A 124 7.49 -48.59 27.34
C VAL A 124 7.17 -49.78 28.26
N LYS A 125 6.76 -49.58 29.51
CA LYS A 125 6.32 -50.69 30.39
C LYS A 125 5.13 -51.46 29.79
N THR A 126 4.17 -50.75 29.21
CA THR A 126 3.01 -51.36 28.53
C THR A 126 3.44 -52.19 27.33
N MET A 127 4.37 -51.69 26.51
CA MET A 127 4.94 -52.37 25.35
C MET A 127 5.69 -53.67 25.72
N LEU A 128 6.38 -53.70 26.86
CA LEU A 128 7.12 -54.88 27.32
C LEU A 128 6.24 -55.92 28.00
N THR A 129 5.09 -55.54 28.56
CA THR A 129 4.17 -56.43 29.29
C THR A 129 3.81 -57.73 28.52
N PRO A 130 3.36 -57.71 27.25
CA PRO A 130 3.05 -58.95 26.51
C PRO A 130 4.29 -59.80 26.19
N ILE A 131 5.48 -59.19 26.16
CA ILE A 131 6.74 -59.91 25.95
C ILE A 131 7.18 -60.62 27.24
N GLN A 132 7.00 -59.96 28.39
CA GLN A 132 7.28 -60.51 29.72
C GLN A 132 6.32 -61.66 30.10
N ALA A 133 5.06 -61.58 29.65
CA ALA A 133 4.05 -62.61 29.91
C ALA A 133 4.14 -63.84 28.98
N ALA A 134 4.95 -63.80 27.93
CA ALA A 134 5.07 -64.89 26.96
C ALA A 134 5.93 -66.05 27.53
N SER A 135 5.37 -67.27 27.53
CA SER A 135 6.09 -68.48 27.94
C SER A 135 7.31 -68.76 27.06
N ASP A 136 8.25 -69.57 27.57
CA ASP A 136 9.43 -70.00 26.82
C ASP A 136 9.09 -70.73 25.51
N SER A 137 7.99 -71.49 25.50
CA SER A 137 7.45 -72.21 24.33
C SER A 137 6.60 -71.35 23.38
N SER A 138 6.38 -70.07 23.69
CA SER A 138 5.56 -69.19 22.86
C SER A 138 6.23 -68.87 21.52
N LEU A 139 5.45 -68.90 20.43
CA LEU A 139 5.85 -68.42 19.11
C LEU A 139 5.70 -66.90 18.95
N TYR A 140 5.22 -66.18 19.98
CA TYR A 140 5.06 -64.73 19.92
C TYR A 140 6.40 -64.03 19.65
N THR A 141 6.46 -63.32 18.52
CA THR A 141 7.62 -62.59 18.06
C THR A 141 7.30 -61.08 18.06
N PRO A 142 8.05 -60.24 18.79
CA PRO A 142 7.90 -58.79 18.74
C PRO A 142 8.00 -58.25 17.31
N THR A 143 7.16 -57.27 16.96
CA THR A 143 7.20 -56.61 15.65
C THR A 143 8.34 -55.60 15.58
N GLU A 144 8.85 -55.32 14.38
CA GLU A 144 9.86 -54.26 14.21
C GLU A 144 9.28 -52.88 14.55
N ALA A 145 7.96 -52.66 14.35
CA ALA A 145 7.28 -51.45 14.79
C ALA A 145 7.42 -51.22 16.30
N LEU A 146 7.22 -52.27 17.13
CA LEU A 146 7.40 -52.20 18.58
C LEU A 146 8.87 -51.89 18.96
N MET A 147 9.83 -52.48 18.24
CA MET A 147 11.26 -52.16 18.42
C MET A 147 11.58 -50.71 18.06
N VAL A 148 10.98 -50.17 17.00
CA VAL A 148 11.16 -48.77 16.57
C VAL A 148 10.55 -47.80 17.59
N GLU A 149 9.39 -48.11 18.16
CA GLU A 149 8.76 -47.29 19.21
C GLU A 149 9.60 -47.25 20.49
N ILE A 150 10.09 -48.42 20.96
CA ILE A 150 11.00 -48.50 22.11
C ILE A 150 12.29 -47.69 21.86
N ARG A 151 12.92 -47.87 20.69
CA ARG A 151 14.14 -47.12 20.30
C ARG A 151 13.90 -45.62 20.18
N THR A 152 12.71 -45.20 19.73
CA THR A 152 12.31 -43.78 19.67
C THR A 152 12.26 -43.19 21.08
N ALA A 153 11.57 -43.85 22.02
CA ALA A 153 11.56 -43.42 23.42
C ALA A 153 12.97 -43.37 24.04
N GLY A 154 13.84 -44.33 23.72
CA GLY A 154 15.24 -44.32 24.14
C GLY A 154 16.08 -43.17 23.55
N LYS A 155 15.84 -42.83 22.27
CA LYS A 155 16.50 -41.71 21.61
C LYS A 155 16.06 -40.37 22.22
N ASP A 156 14.77 -40.21 22.48
CA ASP A 156 14.22 -38.99 23.06
C ASP A 156 14.69 -38.80 24.52
N ALA A 157 14.74 -39.88 25.31
CA ALA A 157 15.31 -39.85 26.66
C ALA A 157 16.79 -39.42 26.67
N LYS A 158 17.61 -39.97 25.76
CA LYS A 158 19.03 -39.58 25.60
C LYS A 158 19.19 -38.14 25.11
N GLY A 159 18.33 -37.69 24.19
CA GLY A 159 18.29 -36.30 23.75
C GLY A 159 17.98 -35.35 24.91
N ALA A 160 16.97 -35.67 25.72
CA ALA A 160 16.59 -34.89 26.89
C ALA A 160 17.72 -34.83 27.94
N LEU A 161 18.40 -35.95 28.22
CA LEU A 161 19.57 -36.00 29.12
C LEU A 161 20.68 -35.04 28.67
N ILE A 162 21.00 -35.01 27.38
CA ILE A 162 22.00 -34.08 26.81
C ILE A 162 21.60 -32.61 27.01
N GLU A 163 20.32 -32.27 26.89
CA GLU A 163 19.86 -30.90 27.18
C GLU A 163 19.93 -30.58 28.67
N TYR A 164 19.60 -31.53 29.56
CA TYR A 164 19.78 -31.35 31.01
C TYR A 164 21.25 -31.18 31.40
N ASP A 165 22.18 -31.91 30.79
CA ASP A 165 23.63 -31.72 31.00
C ASP A 165 24.10 -30.31 30.56
N ARG A 166 23.55 -29.79 29.45
CA ARG A 166 23.83 -28.42 28.98
C ARG A 166 23.27 -27.36 29.91
N LEU A 167 22.04 -27.55 30.41
CA LEU A 167 21.45 -26.69 31.43
C LEU A 167 22.30 -26.71 32.71
N GLN A 168 22.72 -27.90 33.16
CA GLN A 168 23.59 -28.07 34.32
C GLN A 168 24.99 -27.45 34.12
N ALA A 169 25.49 -27.35 32.89
CA ALA A 169 26.71 -26.63 32.56
C ALA A 169 26.53 -25.11 32.69
N LYS A 170 25.45 -24.55 32.13
CA LYS A 170 25.10 -23.11 32.28
C LYS A 170 24.89 -22.74 33.75
N TRP A 171 24.16 -23.58 34.49
CA TRP A 171 23.94 -23.44 35.93
C TRP A 171 25.24 -23.37 36.73
N ARG A 172 26.20 -24.28 36.45
CA ARG A 172 27.53 -24.24 37.07
C ARG A 172 28.31 -22.97 36.75
N VAL A 173 28.18 -22.42 35.54
CA VAL A 173 28.82 -21.13 35.18
C VAL A 173 28.20 -19.98 35.97
N LEU A 174 26.87 -19.94 36.09
CA LEU A 174 26.17 -18.93 36.89
C LEU A 174 26.59 -18.99 38.37
N LEU A 175 26.58 -20.18 38.98
CA LEU A 175 27.04 -20.38 40.38
C LEU A 175 28.52 -20.08 40.62
N GLN A 176 29.38 -20.02 39.59
CA GLN A 176 30.75 -19.56 39.77
C GLN A 176 30.79 -18.04 40.02
N ARG A 177 29.86 -17.25 39.48
CA ARG A 177 29.79 -15.79 39.69
C ARG A 177 29.47 -15.42 41.13
N SER A 178 28.68 -16.23 41.84
CA SER A 178 28.37 -16.02 43.26
C SER A 178 29.52 -16.34 44.22
N LYS A 179 30.62 -16.98 43.77
CA LYS A 179 31.71 -17.38 44.68
C LYS A 179 32.57 -16.20 45.09
N GLY A 180 32.85 -16.10 46.40
CA GLY A 180 33.64 -15.02 46.98
C GLY A 180 32.89 -13.71 47.17
N VAL A 181 31.66 -13.59 46.66
CA VAL A 181 30.78 -12.44 46.88
C VAL A 181 30.26 -12.48 48.32
N GLN A 182 30.64 -11.49 49.12
CA GLN A 182 30.18 -11.35 50.50
C GLN A 182 28.85 -10.58 50.54
N VAL A 183 27.75 -11.28 50.77
CA VAL A 183 26.40 -10.71 50.90
C VAL A 183 25.86 -10.86 52.31
N SER A 184 25.18 -9.80 52.79
CA SER A 184 24.52 -9.79 54.09
C SER A 184 23.35 -10.78 54.15
N ALA A 185 23.09 -11.35 55.33
CA ALA A 185 21.89 -12.15 55.60
C ALA A 185 20.56 -11.34 55.47
N ASN A 186 20.65 -10.02 55.31
CA ASN A 186 19.52 -9.12 55.01
C ASN A 186 19.49 -8.63 53.55
N ALA A 187 20.43 -9.07 52.69
CA ALA A 187 20.42 -8.72 51.27
C ALA A 187 19.21 -9.32 50.54
N PRO A 188 18.69 -8.69 49.46
CA PRO A 188 17.59 -9.22 48.66
C PRO A 188 17.83 -10.66 48.23
N THR A 189 16.77 -11.48 48.28
CA THR A 189 16.83 -12.84 47.76
C THR A 189 16.69 -12.86 46.24
N LEU A 190 17.11 -13.94 45.58
CA LEU A 190 17.04 -14.03 44.11
C LEU A 190 15.58 -13.92 43.62
N VAL A 191 14.62 -14.52 44.34
CA VAL A 191 13.20 -14.35 44.02
C VAL A 191 12.76 -12.89 44.13
N THR A 192 13.22 -12.15 45.14
CA THR A 192 12.93 -10.71 45.28
C THR A 192 13.48 -9.89 44.12
N ALA A 193 14.72 -10.16 43.69
CA ALA A 193 15.33 -9.46 42.56
C ALA A 193 14.65 -9.80 41.22
N MET A 194 14.23 -11.05 41.02
CA MET A 194 13.46 -11.45 39.85
C MET A 194 12.10 -10.76 39.79
N ASP A 195 11.41 -10.59 40.93
CA ASP A 195 10.13 -9.91 40.98
C ASP A 195 10.29 -8.39 40.75
N GLN A 196 11.39 -7.78 41.22
CA GLN A 196 11.77 -6.41 40.86
C GLN A 196 11.99 -6.25 39.35
N VAL A 197 12.72 -7.16 38.69
CA VAL A 197 12.91 -7.13 37.22
C VAL A 197 11.57 -7.21 36.48
N LYS A 198 10.62 -8.03 36.96
CA LYS A 198 9.26 -8.09 36.37
C LYS A 198 8.46 -6.81 36.60
N GLU A 199 8.54 -6.21 37.79
CA GLU A 199 7.86 -4.94 38.11
C GLU A 199 8.42 -3.79 37.27
N GLU A 200 9.76 -3.69 37.15
CA GLU A 200 10.41 -2.72 36.27
C GLU A 200 10.04 -2.93 34.81
N GLN A 201 9.97 -4.18 34.33
CA GLN A 201 9.53 -4.47 32.97
C GLN A 201 8.08 -4.05 32.74
N ALA A 202 7.16 -4.41 33.64
CA ALA A 202 5.76 -4.01 33.56
C ALA A 202 5.58 -2.48 33.60
N LYS A 203 6.42 -1.78 34.39
CA LYS A 203 6.47 -0.32 34.43
C LYS A 203 6.96 0.27 33.11
N ARG A 204 8.05 -0.24 32.53
CA ARG A 204 8.57 0.19 31.21
C ARG A 204 7.52 -0.02 30.11
N ASP A 205 6.80 -1.15 30.14
CA ASP A 205 5.74 -1.45 29.17
C ASP A 205 4.54 -0.50 29.32
N LEU A 206 4.15 -0.17 30.56
CA LEU A 206 3.08 0.81 30.83
C LEU A 206 3.47 2.23 30.39
N GLU A 207 4.70 2.66 30.70
CA GLU A 207 5.24 3.95 30.25
C GLU A 207 5.30 4.03 28.71
N GLY A 208 5.75 2.95 28.05
CA GLY A 208 5.74 2.83 26.59
C GLY A 208 4.32 2.93 25.99
N GLN A 209 3.33 2.26 26.58
CA GLN A 209 1.92 2.38 26.19
C GLN A 209 1.38 3.80 26.39
N GLN A 210 1.75 4.48 27.48
CA GLN A 210 1.32 5.85 27.75
C GLN A 210 1.94 6.84 26.76
N ILE A 211 3.22 6.68 26.42
CA ILE A 211 3.91 7.47 25.38
C ILE A 211 3.23 7.26 24.01
N ALA A 212 2.98 6.01 23.61
CA ALA A 212 2.30 5.69 22.35
C ALA A 212 0.88 6.28 22.29
N ARG A 213 0.11 6.21 23.39
CA ARG A 213 -1.21 6.85 23.49
C ARG A 213 -1.13 8.37 23.34
N ASN A 214 -0.17 9.01 24.00
CA ASN A 214 0.02 10.46 23.92
C ASN A 214 0.43 10.92 22.51
N GLN A 215 1.29 10.15 21.83
CA GLN A 215 1.66 10.38 20.43
C GLN A 215 0.43 10.26 19.51
N ALA A 216 -0.35 9.19 19.64
CA ALA A 216 -1.57 8.99 18.84
C ALA A 216 -2.61 10.12 19.05
N LEU A 217 -2.79 10.59 20.29
CA LEU A 217 -3.65 11.74 20.60
C LEU A 217 -3.11 13.04 19.97
N SER A 218 -1.81 13.30 20.08
CA SER A 218 -1.17 14.47 19.46
C SER A 218 -1.28 14.46 17.93
N GLU A 219 -1.09 13.30 17.29
CA GLU A 219 -1.30 13.15 15.85
C GLU A 219 -2.77 13.38 15.46
N SER A 220 -3.72 12.85 16.24
CA SER A 220 -5.14 13.06 15.98
C SER A 220 -5.52 14.54 16.10
N GLN A 221 -5.01 15.25 17.11
CA GLN A 221 -5.21 16.69 17.26
C GLN A 221 -4.60 17.48 16.09
N LYS A 222 -3.38 17.13 15.67
CA LYS A 222 -2.74 17.74 14.50
C LYS A 222 -3.56 17.54 13.22
N ARG A 223 -4.06 16.32 12.95
CA ARG A 223 -4.92 16.03 11.78
C ARG A 223 -6.22 16.81 11.81
N LEU A 224 -6.84 16.97 12.98
CA LEU A 224 -8.05 17.79 13.14
C LEU A 224 -7.77 19.28 12.86
N ALA A 225 -6.70 19.83 13.43
CA ALA A 225 -6.28 21.21 13.19
C ALA A 225 -5.93 21.48 11.71
N GLU A 226 -5.23 20.55 11.04
CA GLU A 226 -4.95 20.64 9.60
C GLU A 226 -6.21 20.56 8.74
N ALA A 227 -7.20 19.73 9.11
CA ALA A 227 -8.47 19.65 8.41
C ALA A 227 -9.32 20.92 8.58
N GLU A 228 -9.33 21.51 9.78
CA GLU A 228 -10.00 22.77 10.07
C GLU A 228 -9.34 23.94 9.35
N ALA A 229 -8.00 24.02 9.36
CA ALA A 229 -7.25 25.03 8.62
C ALA A 229 -7.54 24.97 7.11
N LYS A 230 -7.55 23.76 6.50
CA LYS A 230 -7.92 23.56 5.09
C LYS A 230 -9.36 23.98 4.80
N LYS A 231 -10.30 23.72 5.71
CA LYS A 231 -11.69 24.16 5.57
C LYS A 231 -11.79 25.70 5.54
N VAL A 232 -11.10 26.37 6.46
CA VAL A 232 -11.04 27.84 6.51
C VAL A 232 -10.35 28.42 5.26
N GLU A 233 -9.29 27.80 4.77
CA GLU A 233 -8.60 28.20 3.53
C GLU A 233 -9.54 28.11 2.31
N VAL A 234 -10.26 26.99 2.15
CA VAL A 234 -11.23 26.80 1.06
C VAL A 234 -12.39 27.80 1.16
N GLU A 235 -12.95 28.01 2.36
CA GLU A 235 -14.04 28.99 2.55
C GLU A 235 -13.57 30.42 2.25
N THR A 236 -12.34 30.77 2.64
CA THR A 236 -11.73 32.09 2.36
C THR A 236 -11.50 32.26 0.86
N ARG A 237 -10.94 31.25 0.18
CA ARG A 237 -10.73 31.27 -1.27
C ARG A 237 -12.03 31.42 -2.05
N LEU A 238 -13.10 30.73 -1.64
CA LEU A 238 -14.43 30.88 -2.24
C LEU A 238 -15.00 32.29 -2.04
N LYS A 239 -14.81 32.90 -0.85
CA LYS A 239 -15.22 34.30 -0.60
C LYS A 239 -14.45 35.29 -1.45
N VAL A 240 -13.13 35.14 -1.59
CA VAL A 240 -12.29 35.98 -2.46
C VAL A 240 -12.76 35.87 -3.91
N GLN A 241 -12.93 34.65 -4.42
CA GLN A 241 -13.36 34.44 -5.80
C GLN A 241 -14.77 35.02 -6.07
N GLN A 242 -15.71 34.89 -5.12
CA GLN A 242 -17.02 35.56 -5.23
C GLN A 242 -16.94 37.10 -5.25
N ILE A 243 -15.92 37.71 -4.62
CA ILE A 243 -15.69 39.16 -4.66
C ILE A 243 -15.09 39.55 -6.02
N GLU A 244 -14.11 38.80 -6.52
CA GLU A 244 -13.49 39.01 -7.83
C GLU A 244 -14.51 38.88 -8.97
N ASP A 245 -15.31 37.81 -8.98
CA ASP A 245 -16.37 37.58 -9.98
C ASP A 245 -17.41 38.71 -9.98
N LYS A 246 -17.80 39.21 -8.79
CA LYS A 246 -18.72 40.36 -8.66
C LYS A 246 -18.09 41.66 -9.16
N SER A 247 -16.82 41.92 -8.85
CA SER A 247 -16.12 43.12 -9.36
C SER A 247 -16.06 43.09 -10.87
N LYS A 248 -15.67 41.96 -11.46
CA LYS A 248 -15.58 41.78 -12.91
C LYS A 248 -16.93 41.97 -13.60
N ALA A 249 -18.01 41.39 -13.04
CA ALA A 249 -19.36 41.58 -13.58
C ALA A 249 -19.83 43.05 -13.54
N LEU A 250 -19.48 43.79 -12.47
CA LEU A 250 -19.79 45.22 -12.35
C LEU A 250 -19.02 46.07 -13.37
N ASP A 251 -17.76 45.74 -13.64
CA ASP A 251 -16.95 46.47 -14.62
C ASP A 251 -17.36 46.14 -16.07
N GLU A 252 -17.70 44.90 -16.38
CA GLU A 252 -18.29 44.51 -17.67
C GLU A 252 -19.65 45.18 -17.94
N GLU A 253 -20.47 45.38 -16.90
CA GLU A 253 -21.73 46.11 -17.00
C GLU A 253 -21.50 47.62 -17.20
N ARG A 254 -20.53 48.22 -16.48
CA ARG A 254 -20.13 49.63 -16.69
C ARG A 254 -19.64 49.89 -18.11
N GLU A 255 -18.82 49.00 -18.67
CA GLU A 255 -18.36 49.16 -20.06
C GLU A 255 -19.49 49.01 -21.07
N ARG A 256 -20.42 48.06 -20.87
CA ARG A 256 -21.64 47.96 -21.69
C ARG A 256 -22.50 49.23 -21.61
N GLN A 257 -22.68 49.81 -20.43
CA GLN A 257 -23.40 51.07 -20.26
C GLN A 257 -22.69 52.26 -20.95
N LYS A 258 -21.36 52.36 -20.85
CA LYS A 258 -20.57 53.38 -21.57
C LYS A 258 -20.72 53.23 -23.08
N GLN A 259 -20.60 52.02 -23.62
CA GLN A 259 -20.74 51.74 -25.05
C GLN A 259 -22.18 52.04 -25.54
N GLY A 260 -23.19 51.65 -24.77
CA GLY A 260 -24.60 51.97 -25.06
C GLY A 260 -24.85 53.48 -25.10
N ALA A 261 -24.38 54.23 -24.08
CA ALA A 261 -24.50 55.68 -24.04
C ALA A 261 -23.72 56.39 -25.17
N ALA A 262 -22.54 55.88 -25.53
CA ALA A 262 -21.77 56.39 -26.65
C ALA A 262 -22.49 56.17 -28.00
N ARG A 263 -23.01 54.96 -28.25
CA ARG A 263 -23.79 54.65 -29.46
C ARG A 263 -25.07 55.48 -29.51
N GLN A 264 -25.77 55.68 -28.38
CA GLN A 264 -26.96 56.52 -28.34
C GLN A 264 -26.65 57.98 -28.72
N ARG A 265 -25.62 58.59 -28.14
CA ARG A 265 -25.17 59.95 -28.51
C ARG A 265 -24.78 60.05 -29.99
N LEU A 266 -24.18 59.01 -30.55
CA LEU A 266 -23.84 58.94 -31.98
C LEU A 266 -25.10 58.90 -32.85
N VAL A 267 -26.11 58.10 -32.47
CA VAL A 267 -27.41 58.04 -33.16
C VAL A 267 -28.16 59.36 -33.06
N GLU A 268 -28.21 60.00 -31.89
CA GLU A 268 -28.82 61.32 -31.69
C GLU A 268 -28.16 62.39 -32.58
N ARG A 269 -26.82 62.39 -32.67
CA ARG A 269 -26.08 63.31 -33.54
C ARG A 269 -26.32 63.01 -35.02
N ALA A 270 -26.25 61.75 -35.44
CA ALA A 270 -26.48 61.32 -36.82
C ALA A 270 -27.89 61.65 -37.30
N THR A 271 -28.90 61.47 -36.44
CA THR A 271 -30.32 61.70 -36.75
C THR A 271 -30.82 63.10 -36.43
N SER A 272 -29.94 64.01 -35.98
CA SER A 272 -30.31 65.39 -35.70
C SER A 272 -30.82 66.08 -36.97
N LYS A 273 -31.81 66.99 -36.83
CA LYS A 273 -32.36 67.74 -37.96
C LYS A 273 -31.28 68.54 -38.71
N GLU A 274 -30.31 69.08 -37.98
CA GLU A 274 -29.18 69.80 -38.57
C GLU A 274 -28.33 68.86 -39.42
N THR A 275 -27.88 67.73 -38.87
CA THR A 275 -27.05 66.74 -39.58
C THR A 275 -27.77 66.21 -40.82
N ILE A 276 -29.03 65.78 -40.69
CA ILE A 276 -29.83 65.31 -41.83
C ILE A 276 -29.99 66.41 -42.89
N SER A 277 -30.16 67.67 -42.48
CA SER A 277 -30.21 68.82 -43.40
C SER A 277 -28.88 69.08 -44.10
N ARG A 278 -27.73 68.83 -43.45
CA ARG A 278 -26.41 68.96 -44.08
C ARG A 278 -26.19 67.92 -45.19
N PHE A 279 -26.78 66.73 -45.10
CA PHE A 279 -26.58 65.63 -46.06
C PHE A 279 -27.75 65.37 -47.03
N GLN A 280 -28.64 66.35 -47.22
CA GLN A 280 -29.77 66.27 -48.16
C GLN A 280 -29.44 65.84 -49.60
N PRO A 281 -28.28 66.16 -50.22
CA PRO A 281 -27.98 65.69 -51.58
C PRO A 281 -27.95 64.16 -51.73
N PHE A 282 -27.87 63.42 -50.62
CA PHE A 282 -27.89 61.96 -50.57
C PHE A 282 -29.06 61.41 -49.75
N LEU A 283 -29.40 62.02 -48.61
CA LEU A 283 -30.45 61.54 -47.69
C LEU A 283 -31.87 61.97 -48.08
N ALA A 284 -32.04 62.98 -48.95
CA ALA A 284 -33.38 63.39 -49.39
C ALA A 284 -33.98 62.35 -50.35
N PRO A 285 -35.30 62.07 -50.29
CA PRO A 285 -35.98 61.32 -51.33
C PRO A 285 -35.92 62.07 -52.67
N GLY A 286 -35.45 61.40 -53.72
CA GLY A 286 -35.44 61.89 -55.10
C GLY A 286 -36.09 60.90 -56.06
N GLU A 287 -36.57 61.40 -57.20
CA GLU A 287 -37.10 60.67 -58.36
C GLU A 287 -36.00 60.11 -59.27
N ARG A 288 -34.74 60.53 -59.07
CA ARG A 288 -33.58 59.95 -59.75
C ARG A 288 -32.66 59.24 -58.78
N ILE A 289 -32.13 58.09 -59.19
CA ILE A 289 -31.14 57.32 -58.42
C ILE A 289 -29.76 57.49 -59.04
N LEU A 290 -28.72 57.56 -58.22
CA LEU A 290 -27.34 57.34 -58.66
C LEU A 290 -27.22 55.86 -59.01
N ARG A 291 -26.89 55.51 -60.27
CA ARG A 291 -26.67 54.11 -60.65
C ARG A 291 -25.18 53.75 -60.55
N GLY A 292 -24.84 52.70 -59.81
CA GLY A 292 -23.47 52.23 -59.59
C GLY A 292 -22.73 51.75 -60.84
N ASP A 293 -23.45 51.38 -61.89
CA ASP A 293 -22.92 50.88 -63.16
C ASP A 293 -22.32 51.98 -64.07
N SER A 294 -22.90 53.17 -63.99
CA SER A 294 -22.69 54.28 -64.93
C SER A 294 -22.31 55.59 -64.23
N CYS A 295 -22.47 55.63 -62.90
CA CYS A 295 -22.14 56.74 -62.02
C CYS A 295 -22.78 58.07 -62.41
N ARG A 296 -24.00 57.97 -62.90
CA ARG A 296 -24.88 59.08 -63.28
C ARG A 296 -26.23 58.90 -62.60
N PHE A 297 -26.91 60.02 -62.37
CA PHE A 297 -28.29 60.00 -61.91
C PHE A 297 -29.23 59.71 -63.08
N GLY A 298 -29.98 58.61 -62.99
CA GLY A 298 -30.98 58.19 -63.98
C GLY A 298 -32.39 58.20 -63.40
N HIS A 299 -33.40 58.33 -64.26
CA HIS A 299 -34.79 58.15 -63.86
C HIS A 299 -35.08 56.69 -63.47
N THR A 300 -36.08 56.54 -62.60
CA THR A 300 -36.75 55.28 -62.28
C THR A 300 -38.25 55.53 -62.23
N ASP A 301 -39.04 54.66 -62.85
CA ASP A 301 -40.50 54.77 -62.84
C ASP A 301 -41.13 54.21 -61.53
N ILE A 302 -40.30 53.76 -60.58
CA ILE A 302 -40.70 52.91 -59.46
C ILE A 302 -40.06 53.39 -58.14
N HIS A 303 -40.69 54.42 -57.55
CA HIS A 303 -40.50 54.97 -56.20
C HIS A 303 -39.42 56.06 -56.02
N LYS A 304 -39.72 57.02 -55.12
CA LYS A 304 -38.79 58.06 -54.65
C LYS A 304 -38.03 57.55 -53.43
N GLY A 305 -36.72 57.79 -53.35
CA GLY A 305 -35.91 57.32 -52.22
C GLY A 305 -34.59 58.07 -52.05
N PRO A 306 -33.90 57.89 -50.91
CA PRO A 306 -32.53 58.37 -50.73
C PRO A 306 -31.58 57.66 -51.70
N VAL A 307 -30.35 58.17 -51.82
CA VAL A 307 -29.29 57.48 -52.58
C VAL A 307 -28.87 56.20 -51.85
N ALA A 308 -28.57 55.13 -52.58
CA ALA A 308 -28.07 53.88 -52.00
C ALA A 308 -26.57 53.95 -51.69
N TYR A 309 -26.18 53.47 -50.51
CA TYR A 309 -24.79 53.44 -50.07
C TYR A 309 -23.93 52.53 -50.94
N SER A 310 -24.48 51.38 -51.35
CA SER A 310 -23.93 50.47 -52.35
C SER A 310 -23.55 51.17 -53.66
N ASP A 311 -24.45 51.97 -54.26
CA ASP A 311 -24.15 52.75 -55.47
C ASP A 311 -23.07 53.83 -55.23
N MET A 312 -23.06 54.46 -54.05
CA MET A 312 -22.03 55.42 -53.66
C MET A 312 -20.64 54.76 -53.47
N LEU A 313 -20.59 53.51 -53.02
CA LEU A 313 -19.37 52.72 -52.96
C LEU A 313 -18.85 52.37 -54.36
N LEU A 314 -19.70 51.79 -55.22
CA LEU A 314 -19.35 51.38 -56.58
C LEU A 314 -18.78 52.56 -57.40
N CYS A 315 -19.40 53.73 -57.29
CA CYS A 315 -18.95 54.94 -57.98
C CYS A 315 -17.73 55.63 -57.37
N ARG A 316 -17.18 55.08 -56.29
CA ARG A 316 -16.10 55.68 -55.48
C ARG A 316 -16.46 57.06 -54.92
N THR A 317 -17.75 57.38 -54.85
CA THR A 317 -18.32 58.60 -54.27
C THR A 317 -17.90 58.76 -52.80
N LEU A 318 -17.63 57.65 -52.11
CA LEU A 318 -17.14 57.64 -50.74
C LEU A 318 -15.61 57.64 -50.60
N GLN A 319 -14.85 57.44 -51.67
CA GLN A 319 -13.39 57.32 -51.61
C GLN A 319 -12.67 58.62 -51.99
N ASP A 320 -13.37 59.55 -52.65
CA ASP A 320 -12.82 60.79 -53.20
C ASP A 320 -13.79 61.94 -52.93
N VAL A 321 -13.32 62.97 -52.20
CA VAL A 321 -14.12 64.16 -51.86
C VAL A 321 -14.60 64.92 -53.09
N LYS A 322 -13.84 64.90 -54.20
CA LYS A 322 -14.24 65.54 -55.45
C LYS A 322 -15.39 64.80 -56.10
N ARG A 323 -15.41 63.46 -56.02
CA ARG A 323 -16.57 62.64 -56.43
C ARG A 323 -17.76 62.81 -55.51
N PHE A 324 -17.56 62.86 -54.20
CA PHE A 324 -18.61 63.12 -53.21
C PHE A 324 -19.35 64.43 -53.53
N VAL A 325 -18.61 65.52 -53.66
CA VAL A 325 -19.15 66.84 -54.05
C VAL A 325 -19.77 66.82 -55.45
N SER A 326 -19.11 66.18 -56.42
CA SER A 326 -19.60 66.10 -57.81
C SER A 326 -20.94 65.38 -57.92
N GLN A 327 -21.16 64.29 -57.17
CA GLN A 327 -22.44 63.58 -57.17
C GLN A 327 -23.51 64.34 -56.37
N ALA A 328 -23.16 64.98 -55.26
CA ALA A 328 -24.07 65.86 -54.53
C ALA A 328 -24.62 66.98 -55.43
N ASN A 329 -23.76 67.58 -56.25
CA ASN A 329 -24.09 68.74 -57.08
C ASN A 329 -24.42 68.39 -58.55
N GLY A 330 -24.42 67.10 -58.91
CA GLY A 330 -24.57 66.65 -60.29
C GLY A 330 -25.82 67.22 -60.96
N GLN A 331 -25.74 67.62 -62.22
CA GLN A 331 -26.86 68.26 -62.94
C GLN A 331 -28.14 67.41 -62.88
N HIS A 332 -27.99 66.09 -62.94
CA HIS A 332 -29.10 65.14 -62.89
C HIS A 332 -29.54 64.72 -61.48
N ASN A 333 -28.80 65.04 -60.40
CA ASN A 333 -29.33 64.89 -59.05
C ASN A 333 -30.44 65.92 -58.84
N ASP A 334 -31.61 65.46 -58.40
CA ASP A 334 -32.83 66.24 -58.20
C ASP A 334 -33.05 66.63 -56.73
N ARG A 335 -32.17 66.16 -55.84
CA ARG A 335 -32.14 66.50 -54.40
C ARG A 335 -31.57 67.90 -54.15
N PRO A 336 -31.79 68.50 -52.96
CA PRO A 336 -31.15 69.75 -52.57
C PRO A 336 -29.62 69.64 -52.68
N LYS A 337 -28.99 70.58 -53.38
CA LYS A 337 -27.55 70.56 -53.71
C LYS A 337 -26.74 71.39 -52.72
N TRP A 338 -25.45 71.09 -52.61
CA TRP A 338 -24.51 71.97 -51.91
C TRP A 338 -24.06 73.12 -52.80
N LYS A 339 -23.57 74.20 -52.18
CA LYS A 339 -22.69 75.13 -52.88
C LYS A 339 -21.40 74.36 -53.24
N SER A 340 -20.99 74.38 -54.51
CA SER A 340 -19.71 73.80 -54.90
C SER A 340 -18.56 74.55 -54.21
N PRO A 341 -17.59 73.85 -53.60
CA PRO A 341 -16.41 74.44 -52.99
C PRO A 341 -15.54 75.11 -54.06
N THR A 342 -15.02 76.30 -53.73
CA THR A 342 -14.21 77.17 -54.60
C THR A 342 -12.86 77.49 -54.00
N THR A 343 -12.66 77.22 -52.71
CA THR A 343 -11.45 77.49 -51.94
C THR A 343 -10.97 76.23 -51.23
N GLU A 344 -9.68 76.18 -50.86
CA GLU A 344 -9.09 75.03 -50.16
C GLU A 344 -9.77 74.75 -48.81
N ALA A 345 -10.12 75.80 -48.07
CA ALA A 345 -10.84 75.69 -46.80
C ALA A 345 -12.24 75.05 -46.98
N GLU A 346 -12.94 75.36 -48.08
CA GLU A 346 -14.22 74.70 -48.41
C GLU A 346 -14.00 73.22 -48.81
N TRP A 347 -12.87 72.86 -49.43
CA TRP A 347 -12.54 71.45 -49.73
C TRP A 347 -12.23 70.63 -48.47
N VAL A 348 -11.43 71.16 -47.54
CA VAL A 348 -11.15 70.51 -46.24
C VAL A 348 -12.45 70.31 -45.44
N GLU A 349 -13.40 71.24 -45.52
CA GLU A 349 -14.73 71.08 -44.91
C GLU A 349 -15.55 69.97 -45.60
N MET A 350 -15.42 69.77 -46.92
CA MET A 350 -16.05 68.64 -47.61
C MET A 350 -15.39 67.29 -47.28
N GLU A 351 -14.08 67.27 -46.97
CA GLU A 351 -13.41 66.06 -46.48
C GLU A 351 -13.91 65.65 -45.09
N LYS A 352 -14.07 66.62 -44.17
CA LYS A 352 -14.72 66.38 -42.87
C LYS A 352 -16.13 65.85 -43.02
N ARG A 353 -16.92 66.43 -43.94
CA ARG A 353 -18.27 65.95 -44.25
C ARG A 353 -18.29 64.55 -44.84
N LEU A 354 -17.31 64.19 -45.67
CA LEU A 354 -17.17 62.83 -46.17
C LEU A 354 -16.77 61.83 -45.07
N ALA A 355 -15.93 62.23 -44.11
CA ALA A 355 -15.61 61.42 -42.94
C ALA A 355 -16.84 61.23 -42.04
N GLU A 356 -17.55 62.31 -41.71
CA GLU A 356 -18.80 62.28 -40.93
C GLU A 356 -19.90 61.45 -41.64
N PHE A 357 -20.01 61.56 -42.97
CA PHE A 357 -20.95 60.74 -43.74
C PHE A 357 -20.67 59.24 -43.58
N LYS A 358 -19.40 58.82 -43.57
CA LYS A 358 -19.02 57.42 -43.33
C LYS A 358 -19.32 56.97 -41.91
N GLU A 359 -19.03 57.83 -40.92
CA GLU A 359 -19.28 57.57 -39.49
C GLU A 359 -20.77 57.32 -39.21
N TYR A 360 -21.66 58.05 -39.89
CA TYR A 360 -23.11 57.91 -39.70
C TYR A 360 -23.83 57.01 -40.71
N ALA A 361 -23.17 56.56 -41.79
CA ALA A 361 -23.80 55.81 -42.88
C ALA A 361 -24.53 54.55 -42.38
N GLU A 362 -23.92 53.78 -41.48
CA GLU A 362 -24.54 52.58 -40.91
C GLU A 362 -25.83 52.92 -40.13
N ILE A 363 -25.79 53.97 -39.30
CA ILE A 363 -26.96 54.47 -38.56
C ILE A 363 -28.05 54.93 -39.53
N TRP A 364 -27.70 55.63 -40.61
CA TRP A 364 -28.69 56.07 -41.60
C TRP A 364 -29.28 54.91 -42.41
N MET A 365 -28.51 53.85 -42.69
CA MET A 365 -29.03 52.60 -43.29
C MET A 365 -29.90 51.80 -42.31
N GLU A 366 -29.57 51.77 -41.01
CA GLU A 366 -30.43 51.19 -39.95
C GLU A 366 -31.76 51.95 -39.82
N LYS A 367 -31.73 53.28 -39.96
CA LYS A 367 -32.90 54.17 -39.86
C LYS A 367 -33.66 54.39 -41.17
N GLY A 368 -33.20 53.82 -42.29
CA GLY A 368 -33.82 54.01 -43.61
C GLY A 368 -33.69 55.42 -44.20
N LEU A 369 -32.79 56.25 -43.66
CA LEU A 369 -32.48 57.60 -44.15
C LEU A 369 -31.50 57.57 -45.34
N LEU A 370 -30.79 56.45 -45.50
CA LEU A 370 -29.90 56.15 -46.62
C LEU A 370 -30.28 54.78 -47.18
N GLY A 371 -30.25 54.61 -48.51
CA GLY A 371 -30.47 53.30 -49.13
C GLY A 371 -29.30 52.36 -48.84
N LYS A 372 -29.54 51.05 -48.86
CA LYS A 372 -28.50 50.04 -48.61
C LYS A 372 -27.66 49.79 -49.87
#